data_AF-D0LPY3-F1
#
_entry.id   AF-D0LPY3-F1
#
_cell.length_a   1.000
_cell.length_b   1.000
_cell.length_c   1.000
_cell.angle_alpha   90.00
_cell.angle_beta   90.00
_cell.angle_gamma   90.00
#
_symmetry.space_group_name_H-M   'P 1'
#
loop_
_entity.id
_entity.type
_entity.pdbx_description
1 polymer ?
#
loop_
_entity_poly.entity_id
_entity_poly.type
_entity_poly.pdbx_seq_one_letter_code
_entity_poly.pdbx_strand_id
1 'polypeptide(L)'
;MALKRFSRGEMVSVTAPWIDPEHPEHQLLASVPAAASLLPHVISAHRALLDTQRPLDAVERADIRGQQAQADALHDELARACSALLQGYAHYFQALGDARAEALSELHALMFPAGLQVVQFSYRETGGQAELLSSRLSPEARQLLASIPLATSNLLEATEAWIDAGKRVGELEEQLLAASIPRPQRVQARLQWIRVVSTVRLVLELESSEETAASVAALLERLAAIEAHVERRIRNADRNRLEDEPALNDEEPADELTLPTPDEVSLSADADAVATEQSAAATLPQVIAASQQDAATTGELTIS
;
A
#
# COMPACT_ATOMS: atom_id res chain seq x y z
N MET A 1 6.69 -16.93 31.48
CA MET A 1 6.31 -15.51 31.65
C MET A 1 5.42 -15.08 30.49
N ALA A 2 4.26 -14.50 30.82
CA ALA A 2 3.28 -14.05 29.83
C ALA A 2 3.65 -12.71 29.17
N LEU A 3 4.72 -12.03 29.61
CA LEU A 3 5.18 -10.74 29.05
C LEU A 3 5.34 -10.73 27.52
N LYS A 4 5.73 -11.86 26.92
CA LYS A 4 5.82 -12.05 25.46
C LYS A 4 4.49 -11.95 24.72
N ARG A 5 3.37 -11.93 25.44
CA ARG A 5 2.01 -11.91 24.90
C ARG A 5 1.31 -10.56 25.03
N PHE A 6 1.90 -9.60 25.75
CA PHE A 6 1.32 -8.27 25.95
C PHE A 6 1.24 -7.51 24.62
N SER A 7 0.21 -6.74 24.38
CA SER A 7 0.20 -5.70 23.35
C SER A 7 1.13 -4.56 23.76
N ARG A 8 1.52 -3.70 22.81
CA ARG A 8 2.37 -2.52 23.13
C ARG A 8 1.67 -1.54 24.06
N GLY A 9 0.34 -1.37 23.94
CA GLY A 9 -0.45 -0.55 24.85
C GLY A 9 -0.45 -1.10 26.28
N GLU A 10 -0.60 -2.42 26.45
CA GLU A 10 -0.46 -3.08 27.76
C GLU A 10 0.96 -2.91 28.33
N MET A 11 2.01 -3.03 27.50
CA MET A 11 3.40 -2.80 27.93
C MET A 11 3.66 -1.38 28.42
N VAL A 12 3.15 -0.37 27.70
CA VAL A 12 3.24 1.04 28.09
C VAL A 12 2.46 1.29 29.38
N SER A 13 1.26 0.71 29.51
CA SER A 13 0.41 0.88 30.70
C SER A 13 1.08 0.31 31.97
N VAL A 14 1.82 -0.78 31.85
CA VAL A 14 2.57 -1.37 32.98
C VAL A 14 3.71 -0.46 33.44
N THR A 15 4.45 0.15 32.53
CA THR A 15 5.64 0.96 32.91
C THR A 15 5.34 2.45 33.07
N ALA A 16 4.16 2.94 32.68
CA ALA A 16 3.76 4.34 32.88
C ALA A 16 3.88 4.80 34.35
N PRO A 17 3.42 4.02 35.36
CA PRO A 17 3.54 4.43 36.76
C PRO A 17 4.97 4.29 37.31
N TRP A 18 5.88 3.64 36.58
CA TRP A 18 7.28 3.44 36.97
C TRP A 18 8.18 4.58 36.50
N ILE A 19 7.75 5.34 35.49
CA ILE A 19 8.51 6.46 34.92
C ILE A 19 8.05 7.82 35.42
N ASP A 20 6.92 7.88 36.14
CA ASP A 20 6.38 9.08 36.76
C ASP A 20 6.97 9.26 38.18
N PRO A 21 7.83 10.27 38.42
CA PRO A 21 8.48 10.48 39.72
C PRO A 21 7.53 10.67 40.90
N GLU A 22 6.31 11.16 40.64
CA GLU A 22 5.30 11.41 41.67
C GLU A 22 4.51 10.15 42.02
N HIS A 23 4.62 9.09 41.22
CA HIS A 23 3.86 7.87 41.43
C HIS A 23 4.50 6.97 42.50
N PRO A 24 3.72 6.36 43.42
CA PRO A 24 4.27 5.51 44.48
C PRO A 24 5.14 4.34 44.00
N GLU A 25 4.85 3.78 42.82
CA GLU A 25 5.66 2.70 42.24
C GLU A 25 7.04 3.18 41.77
N HIS A 26 7.15 4.40 41.24
CA HIS A 26 8.44 4.99 40.93
C HIS A 26 9.24 5.22 42.21
N GLN A 27 8.61 5.78 43.25
CA GLN A 27 9.25 6.02 44.54
C GLN A 27 9.74 4.71 45.19
N LEU A 28 8.95 3.64 45.10
CA LEU A 28 9.34 2.30 45.54
C LEU A 28 10.56 1.79 44.76
N LEU A 29 10.54 1.86 43.43
CA LEU A 29 11.66 1.44 42.59
C LEU A 29 12.93 2.28 42.88
N ALA A 30 12.78 3.57 43.13
CA ALA A 30 13.87 4.46 43.50
C ALA A 30 14.44 4.17 44.91
N SER A 31 13.63 3.62 45.82
CA SER A 31 14.04 3.28 47.19
C SER A 31 14.91 2.02 47.29
N VAL A 32 14.84 1.13 46.29
CA VAL A 32 15.63 -0.12 46.23
C VAL A 32 16.86 0.14 45.34
N PRO A 33 18.11 0.17 45.86
CA PRO A 33 19.28 0.64 45.12
C PRO A 33 19.50 -0.04 43.76
N ALA A 34 19.41 -1.37 43.67
CA ALA A 34 19.58 -2.05 42.40
C ALA A 34 18.41 -1.78 41.43
N ALA A 35 17.17 -1.66 41.93
CA ALA A 35 16.03 -1.31 41.08
C ALA A 35 16.12 0.14 40.57
N ALA A 36 16.60 1.07 41.41
CA ALA A 36 16.83 2.46 41.05
C ALA A 36 17.82 2.58 39.87
N SER A 37 18.85 1.73 39.84
CA SER A 37 19.81 1.69 38.72
C SER A 37 19.18 1.27 37.37
N LEU A 38 18.02 0.60 37.42
CA LEU A 38 17.29 0.15 36.23
C LEU A 38 16.29 1.21 35.71
N LEU A 39 15.93 2.23 36.50
CA LEU A 39 14.96 3.26 36.10
C LEU A 39 15.30 3.95 34.76
N PRO A 40 16.56 4.34 34.46
CA PRO A 40 16.92 4.88 33.14
C PRO A 40 16.63 3.90 31.99
N HIS A 41 16.82 2.60 32.22
CA HIS A 41 16.54 1.55 31.24
C HIS A 41 15.03 1.33 31.06
N VAL A 42 14.24 1.44 32.14
CA VAL A 42 12.76 1.42 32.08
C VAL A 42 12.25 2.59 31.26
N ILE A 43 12.74 3.80 31.52
CA ILE A 43 12.39 5.02 30.77
C ILE A 43 12.75 4.87 29.30
N SER A 44 13.96 4.39 29.00
CA SER A 44 14.41 4.14 27.62
C SER A 44 13.51 3.13 26.91
N ALA A 45 13.19 2.00 27.54
CA ALA A 45 12.33 0.98 26.96
C ALA A 45 10.88 1.46 26.77
N HIS A 46 10.36 2.25 27.71
CA HIS A 46 9.04 2.86 27.62
C HIS A 46 8.96 3.85 26.44
N ARG A 47 9.96 4.74 26.31
CA ARG A 47 10.06 5.67 25.19
C ARG A 47 10.18 4.95 23.85
N ALA A 48 11.04 3.93 23.76
CA ALA A 48 11.17 3.13 22.54
C ALA A 48 9.84 2.48 22.12
N LEU A 49 8.99 2.06 23.08
CA LEU A 49 7.65 1.57 22.76
C LEU A 49 6.74 2.67 22.22
N LEU A 50 6.75 3.87 22.82
CA LEU A 50 5.98 5.02 22.35
C LEU A 50 6.44 5.49 20.97
N ASP A 51 7.74 5.51 20.72
CA ASP A 51 8.31 5.88 19.44
C ASP A 51 7.81 4.93 18.34
N THR A 52 7.59 3.63 18.65
CA THR A 52 6.98 2.67 17.70
C THR A 52 5.48 2.93 17.41
N GLN A 53 4.85 3.87 18.11
CA GLN A 53 3.45 4.26 17.96
C GLN A 53 3.26 5.56 17.17
N ARG A 54 4.30 6.09 16.52
CA ARG A 54 4.17 7.27 15.65
C ARG A 54 4.15 6.91 14.15
N PRO A 55 3.08 6.28 13.64
CA PRO A 55 2.82 6.26 12.20
C PRO A 55 2.05 7.52 11.76
N LEU A 56 1.96 7.73 10.43
CA LEU A 56 0.86 8.51 9.83
C LEU A 56 -0.47 8.11 10.48
N ASP A 57 -1.35 9.09 10.71
CA ASP A 57 -2.67 8.78 11.22
C ASP A 57 -3.46 7.93 10.20
N ALA A 58 -4.54 7.28 10.66
CA ALA A 58 -5.29 6.34 9.83
C ALA A 58 -5.95 7.01 8.62
N VAL A 59 -6.30 8.30 8.74
CA VAL A 59 -6.95 9.08 7.68
C VAL A 59 -5.94 9.44 6.61
N GLU A 60 -4.78 9.99 7.00
CA GLU A 60 -3.67 10.32 6.11
C GLU A 60 -3.19 9.08 5.35
N ARG A 61 -3.06 7.95 6.03
CA ARG A 61 -2.68 6.69 5.36
C ARG A 61 -3.73 6.21 4.36
N ALA A 62 -5.01 6.34 4.69
CA ALA A 62 -6.10 5.97 3.79
C ALA A 62 -6.13 6.88 2.56
N ASP A 63 -5.91 8.18 2.75
CA ASP A 63 -5.82 9.17 1.66
C ASP A 63 -4.66 8.86 0.71
N ILE A 64 -3.45 8.62 1.24
CA ILE A 64 -2.28 8.25 0.42
C ILE A 64 -2.54 6.96 -0.37
N ARG A 65 -3.18 5.95 0.24
CA ARG A 65 -3.55 4.71 -0.47
C ARG A 65 -4.62 4.95 -1.54
N GLY A 66 -5.57 5.84 -1.29
CA GLY A 66 -6.57 6.22 -2.28
C GLY A 66 -5.94 6.89 -3.50
N GLN A 67 -5.04 7.85 -3.27
CA GLN A 67 -4.27 8.48 -4.34
C GLN A 67 -3.38 7.47 -5.09
N GLN A 68 -2.77 6.53 -4.38
CA GLN A 68 -1.91 5.50 -4.98
C GLN A 68 -2.72 4.58 -5.90
N ALA A 69 -3.90 4.12 -5.47
CA ALA A 69 -4.80 3.31 -6.28
C ALA A 69 -5.30 4.05 -7.53
N GLN A 70 -5.59 5.35 -7.41
CA GLN A 70 -6.02 6.16 -8.56
C GLN A 70 -4.89 6.34 -9.58
N ALA A 71 -3.68 6.63 -9.11
CA ALA A 71 -2.51 6.78 -9.99
C ALA A 71 -2.14 5.45 -10.66
N ASP A 72 -2.22 4.33 -9.94
CA ASP A 72 -1.97 2.99 -10.46
C ASP A 72 -2.97 2.58 -11.55
N ALA A 73 -4.27 2.81 -11.31
CA ALA A 73 -5.30 2.57 -12.32
C ALA A 73 -5.07 3.40 -13.59
N LEU A 74 -4.69 4.67 -13.46
CA LEU A 74 -4.38 5.53 -14.59
C LEU A 74 -3.12 5.04 -15.34
N HIS A 75 -2.07 4.68 -14.60
CA HIS A 75 -0.84 4.12 -15.17
C HIS A 75 -1.14 2.88 -16.02
N ASP A 76 -1.94 1.96 -15.49
CA ASP A 76 -2.29 0.70 -16.13
C ASP A 76 -3.08 0.89 -17.43
N GLU A 77 -4.10 1.75 -17.40
CA GLU A 77 -4.91 2.04 -18.57
C GLU A 77 -4.09 2.75 -19.66
N LEU A 78 -3.24 3.71 -19.29
CA LEU A 78 -2.38 4.38 -20.26
C LEU A 78 -1.31 3.44 -20.83
N ALA A 79 -0.75 2.53 -20.03
CA ALA A 79 0.18 1.51 -20.52
C ALA A 79 -0.46 0.64 -21.61
N ARG A 80 -1.69 0.14 -21.35
CA ARG A 80 -2.46 -0.65 -22.31
C ARG A 80 -2.79 0.14 -23.57
N ALA A 81 -3.27 1.38 -23.41
CA ALA A 81 -3.64 2.26 -24.51
C ALA A 81 -2.43 2.58 -25.41
N CYS A 82 -1.31 3.01 -24.83
CA CYS A 82 -0.09 3.33 -25.56
C CYS A 82 0.45 2.11 -26.32
N SER A 83 0.47 0.92 -25.68
CA SER A 83 0.87 -0.32 -26.35
C SER A 83 -0.03 -0.65 -27.53
N ALA A 84 -1.35 -0.62 -27.34
CA ALA A 84 -2.32 -0.97 -28.38
C ALA A 84 -2.25 -0.01 -29.57
N LEU A 85 -2.09 1.30 -29.32
CA LEU A 85 -2.00 2.31 -30.35
C LEU A 85 -0.72 2.17 -31.18
N LEU A 86 0.45 2.00 -30.55
CA LEU A 86 1.71 1.79 -31.28
C LEU A 86 1.64 0.57 -32.20
N GLN A 87 1.14 -0.54 -31.69
CA GLN A 87 0.96 -1.77 -32.48
C GLN A 87 -0.05 -1.56 -33.62
N GLY A 88 -1.17 -0.90 -33.35
CA GLY A 88 -2.19 -0.60 -34.36
C GLY A 88 -1.66 0.27 -35.51
N TYR A 89 -0.92 1.34 -35.19
CA TYR A 89 -0.29 2.18 -36.21
C TYR A 89 0.81 1.45 -36.97
N ALA A 90 1.61 0.62 -36.29
CA ALA A 90 2.63 -0.20 -36.96
C ALA A 90 1.98 -1.14 -37.99
N HIS A 91 0.89 -1.83 -37.64
CA HIS A 91 0.15 -2.67 -38.59
C HIS A 91 -0.46 -1.89 -39.75
N TYR A 92 -1.01 -0.70 -39.47
CA TYR A 92 -1.57 0.17 -40.51
C TYR A 92 -0.50 0.59 -41.53
N PHE A 93 0.66 1.07 -41.08
CA PHE A 93 1.75 1.47 -41.98
C PHE A 93 2.39 0.28 -42.70
N GLN A 94 2.45 -0.89 -42.07
CA GLN A 94 2.91 -2.12 -42.70
C GLN A 94 2.02 -2.49 -43.89
N ALA A 95 0.70 -2.37 -43.75
CA ALA A 95 -0.25 -2.63 -44.83
C ALA A 95 -0.10 -1.65 -46.01
N LEU A 96 0.44 -0.45 -45.76
CA LEU A 96 0.73 0.56 -46.78
C LEU A 96 2.15 0.45 -47.37
N GLY A 97 3.00 -0.44 -46.85
CA GLY A 97 4.42 -0.53 -47.23
C GLY A 97 5.26 0.69 -46.82
N ASP A 98 4.85 1.40 -45.77
CA ASP A 98 5.50 2.61 -45.27
C ASP A 98 6.58 2.26 -44.22
N ALA A 99 7.76 2.86 -44.34
CA ALA A 99 8.90 2.63 -43.46
C ALA A 99 8.62 2.99 -41.98
N ARG A 100 7.58 3.80 -41.70
CA ARG A 100 7.15 4.10 -40.32
C ARG A 100 6.73 2.86 -39.53
N ALA A 101 6.34 1.77 -40.20
CA ALA A 101 5.95 0.53 -39.52
C ALA A 101 7.07 -0.05 -38.63
N GLU A 102 8.31 -0.05 -39.15
CA GLU A 102 9.49 -0.55 -38.44
C GLU A 102 9.83 0.36 -37.27
N ALA A 103 9.88 1.68 -37.51
CA ALA A 103 10.16 2.68 -36.46
C ALA A 103 9.17 2.61 -35.29
N LEU A 104 7.88 2.36 -35.56
CA LEU A 104 6.87 2.21 -34.51
C LEU A 104 7.00 0.89 -33.74
N SER A 105 7.42 -0.18 -34.42
CA SER A 105 7.67 -1.48 -33.79
C SER A 105 8.89 -1.42 -32.88
N GLU A 106 9.96 -0.75 -33.31
CA GLU A 106 11.15 -0.49 -32.49
C GLU A 106 10.82 0.38 -31.27
N LEU A 107 10.02 1.45 -31.47
CA LEU A 107 9.55 2.30 -30.39
C LEU A 107 8.71 1.51 -29.38
N HIS A 108 7.82 0.62 -29.84
CA HIS A 108 7.04 -0.26 -28.97
C HIS A 108 7.95 -1.16 -28.12
N ALA A 109 8.94 -1.82 -28.74
CA ALA A 109 9.89 -2.67 -28.04
C ALA A 109 10.74 -1.88 -27.03
N LEU A 110 11.11 -0.63 -27.35
CA LEU A 110 11.84 0.27 -26.46
C LEU A 110 11.00 0.67 -25.23
N MET A 111 9.72 0.98 -25.44
CA MET A 111 8.80 1.40 -24.37
C MET A 111 8.31 0.23 -23.51
N PHE A 112 8.16 -0.95 -24.11
CA PHE A 112 7.60 -2.15 -23.47
C PHE A 112 8.55 -3.36 -23.59
N PRO A 113 9.77 -3.31 -23.02
CA PRO A 113 10.72 -4.41 -23.12
C PRO A 113 10.25 -5.70 -22.42
N ALA A 114 9.36 -5.58 -21.43
CA ALA A 114 8.68 -6.70 -20.77
C ALA A 114 7.23 -6.87 -21.25
N GLY A 115 6.86 -6.23 -22.37
CA GLY A 115 5.48 -6.14 -22.81
C GLY A 115 4.57 -5.47 -21.77
N LEU A 116 3.33 -5.94 -21.69
CA LEU A 116 2.33 -5.44 -20.74
C LEU A 116 2.49 -6.00 -19.31
N GLN A 117 3.58 -6.71 -18.99
CA GLN A 117 3.86 -7.10 -17.59
C GLN A 117 4.07 -5.88 -16.68
N VAL A 118 4.31 -4.70 -17.24
CA VAL A 118 4.43 -3.42 -16.52
C VAL A 118 3.22 -3.10 -15.63
N VAL A 119 2.03 -3.60 -15.96
CA VAL A 119 0.80 -3.43 -15.17
C VAL A 119 0.70 -4.37 -13.97
N GLN A 120 1.68 -5.27 -13.80
CA GLN A 120 1.74 -6.23 -12.68
C GLN A 120 2.89 -5.91 -11.73
N PHE A 121 3.64 -4.84 -11.98
CA PHE A 121 4.75 -4.43 -11.15
C PHE A 121 4.29 -4.01 -9.76
N SER A 122 5.16 -4.24 -8.78
CA SER A 122 4.96 -3.65 -7.45
C SER A 122 5.05 -2.13 -7.54
N TYR A 123 4.37 -1.38 -6.68
CA TYR A 123 4.39 0.10 -6.71
C TYR A 123 5.79 0.72 -6.73
N ARG A 124 6.73 0.12 -5.98
CA ARG A 124 8.13 0.54 -5.98
C ARG A 124 8.81 0.31 -7.33
N GLU A 125 8.53 -0.83 -7.96
CA GLU A 125 9.06 -1.17 -9.28
C GLU A 125 8.43 -0.29 -10.37
N THR A 126 7.13 -0.02 -10.31
CA THR A 126 6.43 0.91 -11.21
C THR A 126 7.11 2.28 -11.24
N GLY A 127 7.40 2.87 -10.07
CA GLY A 127 8.13 4.15 -9.99
C GLY A 127 9.52 4.10 -10.62
N GLY A 128 10.29 3.03 -10.35
CA GLY A 128 11.61 2.84 -10.96
C GLY A 128 11.54 2.66 -12.48
N GLN A 129 10.54 1.94 -12.98
CA GLN A 129 10.36 1.69 -14.41
C GLN A 129 9.88 2.93 -15.16
N ALA A 130 9.08 3.79 -14.54
CA ALA A 130 8.72 5.09 -15.09
C ALA A 130 9.94 5.99 -15.29
N GLU A 131 10.87 6.02 -14.32
CA GLU A 131 12.13 6.75 -14.45
C GLU A 131 13.02 6.17 -15.56
N LEU A 132 13.14 4.84 -15.62
CA LEU A 132 13.88 4.16 -16.69
C LEU A 132 13.26 4.42 -18.07
N LEU A 133 11.94 4.38 -18.21
CA LEU A 133 11.25 4.70 -19.45
C LEU A 133 11.52 6.15 -19.87
N SER A 134 11.38 7.10 -18.97
CA SER A 134 11.70 8.52 -19.22
C SER A 134 13.13 8.70 -19.74
N SER A 135 14.09 7.95 -19.20
CA SER A 135 15.50 8.02 -19.61
C SER A 135 15.80 7.35 -20.96
N ARG A 136 14.99 6.36 -21.38
CA ARG A 136 15.12 5.64 -22.66
C ARG A 136 14.55 6.41 -23.85
N LEU A 137 13.59 7.31 -23.62
CA LEU A 137 12.95 8.08 -24.69
C LEU A 137 13.88 9.16 -25.25
N SER A 138 14.51 8.87 -26.39
CA SER A 138 15.32 9.85 -27.13
C SER A 138 14.47 11.00 -27.69
N PRO A 139 15.09 12.13 -28.10
CA PRO A 139 14.37 13.21 -28.77
C PRO A 139 13.60 12.75 -30.02
N GLU A 140 14.18 11.83 -30.80
CA GLU A 140 13.57 11.27 -32.01
C GLU A 140 12.34 10.41 -31.67
N ALA A 141 12.45 9.56 -30.63
CA ALA A 141 11.33 8.77 -30.12
C ALA A 141 10.17 9.67 -29.67
N ARG A 142 10.49 10.76 -28.95
CA ARG A 142 9.49 11.75 -28.52
C ARG A 142 8.83 12.45 -29.70
N GLN A 143 9.59 12.81 -30.73
CA GLN A 143 9.04 13.41 -31.94
C GLN A 143 8.11 12.44 -32.69
N LEU A 144 8.47 11.16 -32.76
CA LEU A 144 7.63 10.13 -33.36
C LEU A 144 6.31 9.95 -32.59
N LEU A 145 6.36 9.89 -31.25
CA LEU A 145 5.17 9.87 -30.41
C LEU A 145 4.28 11.10 -30.62
N ALA A 146 4.87 12.29 -30.69
CA ALA A 146 4.14 13.54 -30.91
C ALA A 146 3.45 13.61 -32.27
N SER A 147 3.95 12.86 -33.27
CA SER A 147 3.37 12.82 -34.62
C SER A 147 2.07 12.02 -34.71
N ILE A 148 1.72 11.25 -33.67
CA ILE A 148 0.53 10.40 -33.63
C ILE A 148 -0.59 11.15 -32.90
N PRO A 149 -1.63 11.63 -33.60
CA PRO A 149 -2.71 12.40 -32.99
C PRO A 149 -3.69 11.48 -32.24
N LEU A 150 -4.19 11.97 -31.12
CA LEU A 150 -5.35 11.45 -30.39
C LEU A 150 -6.49 12.47 -30.49
N ALA A 151 -7.68 12.11 -29.99
CA ALA A 151 -8.87 12.97 -30.12
C ALA A 151 -8.68 14.38 -29.50
N THR A 152 -7.93 14.48 -28.40
CA THR A 152 -7.74 15.74 -27.64
C THR A 152 -6.27 16.06 -27.38
N SER A 153 -5.34 15.24 -27.85
CA SER A 153 -3.91 15.26 -27.50
C SER A 153 -3.10 14.51 -28.54
N ASN A 154 -1.89 14.08 -28.20
CA ASN A 154 -1.06 13.18 -28.99
C ASN A 154 -0.51 12.04 -28.12
N LEU A 155 0.14 11.06 -28.76
CA LEU A 155 0.66 9.89 -28.04
C LEU A 155 1.84 10.22 -27.13
N LEU A 156 2.57 11.31 -27.38
CA LEU A 156 3.62 11.77 -26.47
C LEU A 156 3.01 12.25 -25.15
N GLU A 157 1.97 13.08 -25.20
CA GLU A 157 1.28 13.55 -23.99
C GLU A 157 0.67 12.40 -23.19
N ALA A 158 0.09 11.40 -23.86
CA ALA A 158 -0.39 10.19 -23.19
C ALA A 158 0.74 9.37 -22.54
N THR A 159 1.90 9.30 -23.20
CA THR A 159 3.11 8.63 -22.67
C THR A 159 3.69 9.37 -21.47
N GLU A 160 3.70 10.70 -21.50
CA GLU A 160 4.16 11.52 -20.37
C GLU A 160 3.20 11.38 -19.18
N ALA A 161 1.89 11.40 -19.41
CA ALA A 161 0.91 11.12 -18.37
C ALA A 161 1.06 9.70 -17.77
N TRP A 162 1.41 8.71 -18.59
CA TRP A 162 1.71 7.35 -18.13
C TRP A 162 2.94 7.32 -17.21
N ILE A 163 4.03 7.97 -17.63
CA ILE A 163 5.27 8.09 -16.86
C ILE A 163 4.99 8.81 -15.53
N ASP A 164 4.28 9.94 -15.57
CA ASP A 164 3.98 10.74 -14.38
C ASP A 164 3.11 9.96 -13.38
N ALA A 165 2.12 9.21 -13.86
CA ALA A 165 1.33 8.32 -13.02
C ALA A 165 2.21 7.25 -12.35
N GLY A 166 3.13 6.63 -13.09
CA GLY A 166 4.05 5.64 -12.53
C GLY A 166 5.01 6.22 -11.48
N LYS A 167 5.58 7.41 -11.73
CA LYS A 167 6.41 8.13 -10.74
C LYS A 167 5.62 8.44 -9.47
N ARG A 168 4.38 8.92 -9.63
CA ARG A 168 3.49 9.24 -8.52
C ARG A 168 3.18 8.03 -7.65
N VAL A 169 2.94 6.85 -8.24
CA VAL A 169 2.77 5.59 -7.51
C VAL A 169 4.00 5.27 -6.65
N GLY A 170 5.20 5.44 -7.21
CA GLY A 170 6.46 5.21 -6.51
C GLY A 170 6.69 6.18 -5.34
N GLU A 171 6.42 7.48 -5.53
CA GLU A 171 6.52 8.50 -4.48
C GLU A 171 5.58 8.22 -3.30
N LEU A 172 4.33 7.84 -3.60
CA LEU A 172 3.34 7.51 -2.58
C LEU A 172 3.73 6.25 -1.79
N GLU A 173 4.30 5.25 -2.46
CA GLU A 173 4.84 4.06 -1.81
C GLU A 173 6.00 4.42 -0.87
N GLU A 174 6.92 5.28 -1.32
CA GLU A 174 8.02 5.75 -0.49
C GLU A 174 7.53 6.52 0.74
N GLN A 175 6.50 7.37 0.59
CA GLN A 175 5.88 8.05 1.73
C GLN A 175 5.26 7.07 2.74
N LEU A 176 4.55 6.04 2.26
CA LEU A 176 3.99 4.99 3.13
C LEU A 176 5.09 4.20 3.87
N LEU A 177 6.20 3.91 3.19
CA LEU A 177 7.34 3.20 3.77
C LEU A 177 8.09 4.08 4.79
N ALA A 178 8.34 5.34 4.47
CA ALA A 178 9.00 6.31 5.36
C ALA A 178 8.18 6.56 6.63
N ALA A 179 6.86 6.56 6.51
CA ALA A 179 5.93 6.66 7.63
C ALA A 179 5.76 5.36 8.43
N SER A 180 6.31 4.24 7.95
CA SER A 180 6.23 2.94 8.61
C SER A 180 7.49 2.68 9.41
N ILE A 181 7.35 2.56 10.72
CA ILE A 181 8.47 2.17 11.60
C ILE A 181 8.87 0.72 11.28
N PRO A 182 10.11 0.43 10.88
CA PRO A 182 10.54 -0.90 10.48
C PRO A 182 10.15 -2.00 11.49
N ARG A 183 9.68 -3.15 10.99
CA ARG A 183 9.34 -4.32 11.83
C ARG A 183 10.47 -4.70 12.81
N PRO A 184 11.76 -4.70 12.43
CA PRO A 184 12.86 -4.99 13.35
C PRO A 184 12.90 -4.05 14.56
N GLN A 185 12.68 -2.74 14.35
CA GLN A 185 12.67 -1.75 15.43
C GLN A 185 11.50 -1.98 16.40
N ARG A 186 10.32 -2.34 15.87
CA ARG A 186 9.15 -2.70 16.71
C ARG A 186 9.42 -3.94 17.56
N VAL A 187 10.07 -4.95 16.99
CA VAL A 187 10.45 -6.18 17.72
C VAL A 187 11.53 -5.88 18.76
N GLN A 188 12.52 -5.06 18.41
CA GLN A 188 13.60 -4.67 19.32
C GLN A 188 13.09 -3.90 20.54
N ALA A 189 12.22 -2.90 20.35
CA ALA A 189 11.61 -2.15 21.45
C ALA A 189 10.84 -3.08 22.41
N ARG A 190 10.09 -4.05 21.86
CA ARG A 190 9.40 -5.07 22.64
C ARG A 190 10.36 -5.95 23.45
N LEU A 191 11.41 -6.46 22.81
CA LEU A 191 12.39 -7.33 23.47
C LEU A 191 13.16 -6.58 24.57
N GLN A 192 13.50 -5.32 24.32
CA GLN A 192 14.13 -4.44 25.31
C GLN A 192 13.21 -4.26 26.52
N TRP A 193 11.92 -3.96 26.31
CA TRP A 193 10.95 -3.85 27.39
C TRP A 193 10.82 -5.14 28.20
N ILE A 194 10.66 -6.30 27.53
CA ILE A 194 10.54 -7.60 28.21
C ILE A 194 11.76 -7.85 29.09
N ARG A 195 12.97 -7.56 28.56
CA ARG A 195 14.22 -7.75 29.30
C ARG A 195 14.23 -6.88 30.56
N VAL A 196 14.00 -5.57 30.41
CA VAL A 196 14.07 -4.63 31.53
C VAL A 196 13.02 -4.94 32.60
N VAL A 197 11.76 -5.22 32.22
CA VAL A 197 10.70 -5.55 33.18
C VAL A 197 10.98 -6.88 33.90
N SER A 198 11.50 -7.88 33.18
CA SER A 198 11.90 -9.14 33.82
C SER A 198 13.06 -8.94 34.81
N THR A 199 14.01 -8.07 34.49
CA THR A 199 15.14 -7.74 35.38
C THR A 199 14.69 -6.95 36.60
N VAL A 200 13.81 -5.96 36.45
CA VAL A 200 13.23 -5.20 37.58
C VAL A 200 12.50 -6.15 38.53
N ARG A 201 11.66 -7.05 38.00
CA ARG A 201 10.98 -8.06 38.81
C ARG A 201 11.96 -8.91 39.61
N LEU A 202 12.98 -9.45 38.95
CA LEU A 202 13.97 -10.31 39.60
C LEU A 202 14.74 -9.57 40.70
N VAL A 203 15.12 -8.31 40.45
CA VAL A 203 15.83 -7.49 41.45
C VAL A 203 14.94 -7.21 42.67
N LEU A 204 13.67 -6.88 42.45
CA LEU A 204 12.73 -6.67 43.55
C LEU A 204 12.48 -7.93 44.37
N GLU A 205 12.43 -9.11 43.74
CA GLU A 205 12.31 -10.41 44.43
C GLU A 205 13.55 -10.74 45.30
N LEU A 206 14.73 -10.21 44.95
CA LEU A 206 16.00 -10.52 45.62
C LEU A 206 16.42 -9.48 46.68
N GLU A 207 16.12 -8.20 46.47
CA GLU A 207 16.66 -7.10 47.28
C GLU A 207 15.61 -6.38 48.15
N SER A 208 14.40 -6.92 48.28
CA SER A 208 13.39 -6.31 49.15
C SER A 208 13.84 -6.34 50.62
N SER A 209 13.91 -5.17 51.26
CA SER A 209 14.09 -5.05 52.71
C SER A 209 12.78 -5.34 53.45
N GLU A 210 12.83 -5.61 54.76
CA GLU A 210 11.60 -5.79 55.57
C GLU A 210 10.65 -4.58 55.47
N GLU A 211 11.20 -3.37 55.35
CA GLU A 211 10.44 -2.11 55.20
C GLU A 211 9.73 -1.99 53.84
N THR A 212 10.32 -2.55 52.78
CA THR A 212 9.77 -2.46 51.41
C THR A 212 9.04 -3.72 50.97
N ALA A 213 9.16 -4.83 51.70
CA ALA A 213 8.65 -6.15 51.34
C ALA A 213 7.14 -6.16 51.02
N ALA A 214 6.32 -5.48 51.82
CA ALA A 214 4.88 -5.41 51.60
C ALA A 214 4.53 -4.65 50.31
N SER A 215 5.19 -3.52 50.06
CA SER A 215 5.00 -2.71 48.86
C SER A 215 5.52 -3.41 47.60
N VAL A 216 6.65 -4.11 47.71
CA VAL A 216 7.20 -4.95 46.64
C VAL A 216 6.26 -6.09 46.31
N ALA A 217 5.75 -6.81 47.32
CA ALA A 217 4.78 -7.89 47.12
C ALA A 217 3.52 -7.37 46.40
N ALA A 218 2.98 -6.23 46.81
CA ALA A 218 1.81 -5.62 46.18
C ALA A 218 2.05 -5.23 44.69
N LEU A 219 3.24 -4.71 44.36
CA LEU A 219 3.64 -4.41 42.98
C LEU A 219 3.70 -5.70 42.14
N LEU A 220 4.36 -6.74 42.66
CA LEU A 220 4.54 -8.01 41.97
C LEU A 220 3.21 -8.76 41.78
N GLU A 221 2.33 -8.72 42.78
CA GLU A 221 0.97 -9.26 42.68
C GLU A 221 0.16 -8.55 41.60
N ARG A 222 0.26 -7.23 41.51
CA ARG A 222 -0.41 -6.46 40.44
C ARG A 222 0.12 -6.85 39.07
N LEU A 223 1.44 -6.96 38.90
CA LEU A 223 2.03 -7.42 37.65
C LEU A 223 1.56 -8.84 37.29
N ALA A 224 1.52 -9.75 38.26
CA ALA A 224 1.02 -11.12 38.08
C ALA A 224 -0.47 -11.15 37.70
N ALA A 225 -1.29 -10.27 38.28
CA ALA A 225 -2.71 -10.14 37.93
C ALA A 225 -2.90 -9.68 36.48
N ILE A 226 -2.08 -8.73 36.00
CA ILE A 226 -2.09 -8.27 34.61
C ILE A 226 -1.66 -9.41 33.68
N GLU A 227 -0.60 -10.15 34.02
CA GLU A 227 -0.17 -11.33 33.26
C GLU A 227 -1.28 -12.38 33.16
N ALA A 228 -1.96 -12.67 34.26
CA ALA A 228 -3.06 -13.62 34.30
C ALA A 228 -4.26 -13.17 33.44
N HIS A 229 -4.54 -11.86 33.41
CA HIS A 229 -5.58 -11.29 32.55
C HIS A 229 -5.24 -11.48 31.06
N VAL A 230 -4.00 -11.18 30.65
CA VAL A 230 -3.53 -11.37 29.27
C VAL A 230 -3.61 -12.83 28.86
N GLU A 231 -3.21 -13.76 29.73
CA GLU A 231 -3.26 -15.19 29.45
C GLU A 231 -4.71 -15.72 29.32
N ARG A 232 -5.64 -15.21 30.13
CA ARG A 232 -7.08 -15.53 29.98
C ARG A 232 -7.64 -15.01 28.66
N ARG A 233 -7.29 -13.77 28.27
CA ARG A 233 -7.71 -13.17 26.99
C ARG A 233 -7.28 -14.03 25.81
N ILE A 234 -6.05 -14.56 25.84
CA ILE A 234 -5.53 -15.41 24.76
C ILE A 234 -6.22 -16.75 24.72
N ARG A 235 -6.37 -17.43 25.86
CA ARG A 235 -7.10 -18.69 25.92
C ARG A 235 -8.54 -18.56 25.42
N ASN A 236 -9.21 -17.44 25.73
CA ASN A 236 -10.55 -17.16 25.23
C ASN A 236 -10.56 -16.89 23.71
N ALA A 237 -9.55 -16.18 23.20
CA ALA A 237 -9.42 -15.94 21.76
C ALA A 237 -9.14 -17.23 20.98
N ASP A 238 -8.26 -18.10 21.50
CA ASP A 238 -7.95 -19.40 20.90
C ASP A 238 -9.17 -20.33 20.95
N ARG A 239 -9.94 -20.32 22.04
CA ARG A 239 -11.20 -21.09 22.16
C ARG A 239 -12.25 -20.62 21.15
N ASN A 240 -12.51 -19.31 21.07
CA ASN A 240 -13.49 -18.78 20.12
C ASN A 240 -13.08 -19.05 18.66
N ARG A 241 -11.77 -19.09 18.37
CA ARG A 241 -11.26 -19.42 17.03
C ARG A 241 -11.46 -20.89 16.63
N LEU A 242 -11.56 -21.79 17.60
CA LEU A 242 -11.87 -23.21 17.41
C LEU A 242 -13.37 -23.47 17.33
N GLU A 243 -14.20 -22.59 17.90
CA GLU A 243 -15.67 -22.67 17.85
C GLU A 243 -16.26 -22.10 16.54
N ASP A 244 -15.48 -21.29 15.79
CA ASP A 244 -15.83 -20.75 14.46
C ASP A 244 -15.40 -21.65 13.27
N GLU A 245 -14.81 -22.82 13.49
CA GLU A 245 -14.68 -23.83 12.43
C GLU A 245 -16.05 -24.51 12.22
N PRO A 246 -16.65 -24.44 11.01
CA PRO A 246 -17.88 -25.17 10.75
C PRO A 246 -17.58 -26.66 10.93
N ALA A 247 -18.34 -27.31 11.80
CA ALA A 247 -18.31 -28.75 11.97
C ALA A 247 -18.42 -29.42 10.59
N LEU A 248 -17.30 -29.96 10.12
CA LEU A 248 -17.28 -30.83 8.96
C LEU A 248 -18.18 -32.03 9.32
N ASN A 249 -19.30 -32.13 8.61
CA ASN A 249 -20.19 -33.29 8.63
C ASN A 249 -19.34 -34.56 8.54
N ASP A 250 -19.47 -35.41 9.56
CA ASP A 250 -19.17 -36.83 9.44
C ASP A 250 -20.18 -37.45 8.46
N GLU A 251 -19.89 -37.38 7.16
CA GLU A 251 -20.41 -38.36 6.21
C GLU A 251 -19.46 -39.56 6.18
N GLU A 252 -20.06 -40.69 6.54
CA GLU A 252 -19.56 -42.06 6.57
C GLU A 252 -18.91 -42.50 5.24
N PRO A 253 -17.81 -43.28 5.26
CA PRO A 253 -17.16 -43.73 4.04
C PRO A 253 -17.67 -45.10 3.59
N ALA A 254 -17.94 -45.27 2.29
CA ALA A 254 -17.29 -46.29 1.43
C ALA A 254 -17.99 -46.45 0.06
N ASP A 255 -17.20 -47.04 -0.84
CA ASP A 255 -17.54 -47.62 -2.16
C ASP A 255 -17.62 -46.64 -3.34
N GLU A 256 -17.06 -46.93 -4.52
CA GLU A 256 -16.18 -48.00 -4.99
C GLU A 256 -15.62 -47.49 -6.34
N LEU A 257 -14.38 -47.86 -6.65
CA LEU A 257 -13.71 -47.56 -7.91
C LEU A 257 -14.55 -47.96 -9.14
N THR A 258 -14.77 -47.04 -10.07
CA THR A 258 -14.86 -47.37 -11.51
C THR A 258 -14.56 -46.16 -12.39
N LEU A 259 -13.39 -46.19 -13.04
CA LEU A 259 -13.21 -45.69 -14.41
C LEU A 259 -13.38 -46.90 -15.36
N PRO A 260 -13.59 -46.79 -16.70
CA PRO A 260 -13.53 -45.60 -17.58
C PRO A 260 -14.66 -45.52 -18.64
N THR A 261 -14.75 -44.43 -19.41
CA THR A 261 -14.47 -44.40 -20.88
C THR A 261 -14.78 -43.03 -21.53
N PRO A 262 -14.02 -42.64 -22.58
CA PRO A 262 -14.24 -41.44 -23.38
C PRO A 262 -15.09 -41.71 -24.63
N ASP A 263 -15.59 -40.61 -25.21
CA ASP A 263 -16.35 -40.43 -26.45
C ASP A 263 -17.87 -40.68 -26.43
N GLU A 264 -18.63 -39.59 -26.42
CA GLU A 264 -19.62 -39.37 -27.47
C GLU A 264 -19.79 -37.89 -27.80
N VAL A 265 -19.75 -37.62 -29.10
CA VAL A 265 -19.86 -36.33 -29.78
C VAL A 265 -21.32 -35.87 -29.76
N SER A 266 -21.58 -34.60 -29.46
CA SER A 266 -22.73 -33.89 -30.05
C SER A 266 -22.50 -32.39 -30.08
N LEU A 267 -22.06 -31.94 -31.26
CA LEU A 267 -22.41 -30.65 -31.83
C LEU A 267 -23.93 -30.59 -32.01
N SER A 268 -24.59 -29.62 -31.41
CA SER A 268 -25.79 -29.02 -32.01
C SER A 268 -25.70 -27.51 -31.85
N ALA A 269 -25.54 -26.87 -33.00
CA ALA A 269 -25.92 -25.49 -33.19
C ALA A 269 -27.44 -25.41 -33.14
N ASP A 270 -27.98 -24.37 -32.52
CA ASP A 270 -29.18 -23.73 -33.05
C ASP A 270 -29.01 -22.21 -32.92
N ALA A 271 -29.03 -21.60 -34.10
CA ALA A 271 -29.23 -20.20 -34.32
C ALA A 271 -30.72 -20.02 -34.65
N ASP A 272 -31.35 -19.01 -34.06
CA ASP A 272 -32.36 -18.17 -34.70
C ASP A 272 -32.53 -16.93 -33.79
N ALA A 273 -32.17 -15.71 -34.24
CA ALA A 273 -32.93 -14.86 -35.16
C ALA A 273 -34.24 -14.36 -34.53
N VAL A 274 -34.73 -13.13 -34.66
CA VAL A 274 -34.37 -11.88 -35.36
C VAL A 274 -35.43 -10.84 -34.87
N ALA A 275 -35.17 -9.55 -35.13
CA ALA A 275 -36.15 -8.43 -35.25
C ALA A 275 -36.62 -7.72 -33.95
N THR A 276 -36.75 -6.38 -33.87
CA THR A 276 -36.55 -5.27 -34.82
C THR A 276 -36.64 -3.91 -34.05
N GLU A 277 -35.77 -2.99 -34.47
CA GLU A 277 -35.85 -1.51 -34.57
C GLU A 277 -36.84 -0.66 -33.75
N GLN A 278 -36.31 0.42 -33.14
CA GLN A 278 -36.84 1.80 -33.22
C GLN A 278 -35.70 2.76 -32.81
N SER A 279 -35.00 3.41 -33.73
CA SER A 279 -35.35 4.69 -34.39
C SER A 279 -35.56 5.85 -33.42
N ALA A 280 -34.53 6.70 -33.26
CA ALA A 280 -34.67 8.14 -33.02
C ALA A 280 -33.37 8.85 -33.41
N ALA A 281 -33.40 9.49 -34.58
CA ALA A 281 -32.42 10.46 -35.05
C ALA A 281 -32.91 11.90 -34.78
N ALA A 282 -31.96 12.84 -34.88
CA ALA A 282 -32.07 14.31 -34.84
C ALA A 282 -32.13 14.92 -33.43
N THR A 283 -31.27 15.88 -33.07
CA THR A 283 -31.18 17.20 -33.72
C THR A 283 -29.92 17.96 -33.31
N LEU A 284 -29.14 18.45 -34.28
CA LEU A 284 -28.12 19.51 -34.16
C LEU A 284 -28.78 20.89 -34.03
N PRO A 285 -28.10 21.89 -33.43
CA PRO A 285 -28.22 23.27 -33.90
C PRO A 285 -26.87 23.84 -34.37
N GLN A 286 -26.78 24.13 -35.66
CA GLN A 286 -26.03 25.29 -36.18
C GLN A 286 -26.99 26.50 -36.23
N VAL A 287 -26.44 27.69 -36.58
CA VAL A 287 -27.09 29.01 -36.91
C VAL A 287 -26.83 30.00 -35.72
N ILE A 288 -26.09 31.12 -35.79
CA ILE A 288 -25.65 32.08 -36.85
C ILE A 288 -24.40 32.88 -36.40
N ALA A 289 -23.55 33.24 -37.36
CA ALA A 289 -22.57 34.32 -37.28
C ALA A 289 -23.18 35.66 -37.77
N ALA A 290 -22.99 36.76 -37.04
CA ALA A 290 -22.89 38.12 -37.58
C ALA A 290 -22.52 39.14 -36.48
N SER A 291 -21.33 39.75 -36.57
CA SER A 291 -21.17 41.22 -36.69
C SER A 291 -19.69 41.59 -36.69
N GLN A 292 -19.21 42.00 -37.86
CA GLN A 292 -18.06 42.88 -38.06
C GLN A 292 -18.50 44.35 -38.03
N GLN A 293 -17.50 45.24 -37.98
CA GLN A 293 -17.51 46.72 -38.00
C GLN A 293 -17.54 47.37 -36.61
N ASP A 294 -16.69 48.33 -36.25
CA ASP A 294 -15.71 49.10 -37.04
C ASP A 294 -14.72 49.81 -36.09
N ALA A 295 -13.68 50.39 -36.69
CA ALA A 295 -12.83 51.51 -36.25
C ALA A 295 -11.37 51.21 -35.93
N ALA A 296 -10.57 51.27 -36.99
CA ALA A 296 -9.18 51.72 -36.96
C ALA A 296 -9.07 53.18 -36.48
N THR A 297 -8.05 53.50 -35.68
CA THR A 297 -7.41 54.83 -35.65
C THR A 297 -5.96 54.68 -35.18
N THR A 298 -5.06 54.72 -36.17
CA THR A 298 -3.85 55.56 -36.28
C THR A 298 -3.03 55.88 -35.03
N GLY A 299 -1.72 55.58 -35.09
CA GLY A 299 -0.72 56.17 -34.20
C GLY A 299 0.69 55.58 -34.32
N GLU A 300 1.32 55.68 -35.48
CA GLU A 300 2.80 55.76 -35.54
C GLU A 300 3.26 56.97 -34.72
N LEU A 301 4.31 56.82 -33.90
CA LEU A 301 5.39 57.81 -33.83
C LEU A 301 6.64 57.24 -33.16
N THR A 302 7.71 57.42 -33.91
CA THR A 302 9.09 57.01 -33.77
C THR A 302 9.86 57.90 -32.79
N ILE A 303 10.98 57.35 -32.28
CA ILE A 303 12.21 58.02 -31.83
C ILE A 303 12.11 58.86 -30.54
N SER A 304 12.69 58.34 -29.45
CA SER A 304 14.02 58.77 -28.98
C SER A 304 14.63 57.81 -27.98
#